data_AF-A0A1V9XML2-F1
#
_entry.id   AF-A0A1V9XML2-F1
#
_cell.length_a   1.000
_cell.length_b   1.000
_cell.length_c   1.000
_cell.angle_alpha   90.00
_cell.angle_beta   90.00
_cell.angle_gamma   90.00
#
_symmetry.space_group_name_H-M   'P 1'
#
loop_
_entity.id
_entity.type
_entity.pdbx_description
1 polymer ?
#
loop_
_entity_poly.entity_id
_entity_poly.type
_entity_poly.pdbx_seq_one_letter_code
_entity_poly.pdbx_strand_id
1 'polypeptide(L)'
;MAAGTNLMLWATAISISDEPEEDMDDGDRDVGATLSGLLGLSEAGGSGVSANQLLTHEVIKGPVLVEEPQDLIVSKGRSSRLQCQASHALSVHFRCNGHSLTSKTVDFVDPMTGVRNIEAVAEVHPHRLLKEVGRVMQCVCHAWSSIGKVQSRIATVALARMYFL
;
A
#
# COMPACT_ATOMS: atom_id res chain seq x y z
N MET A 1 9.11 57.42 28.38
CA MET A 1 8.13 56.34 28.19
C MET A 1 8.25 55.78 26.78
N ALA A 2 8.14 54.46 26.65
CA ALA A 2 8.64 53.64 25.56
C ALA A 2 7.94 53.83 24.20
N ALA A 3 8.72 53.77 23.12
CA ALA A 3 8.26 53.42 21.78
C ALA A 3 8.79 52.02 21.46
N GLY A 4 7.91 51.02 21.55
CA GLY A 4 8.18 49.65 21.12
C GLY A 4 7.44 49.40 19.81
N THR A 5 8.18 49.15 18.73
CA THR A 5 7.64 48.49 17.54
C THR A 5 8.48 47.28 17.23
N ASN A 6 7.75 46.19 16.99
CA ASN A 6 8.21 44.83 16.79
C ASN A 6 8.41 44.62 15.29
N LEU A 7 9.59 44.17 14.85
CA LEU A 7 9.82 43.68 13.50
C LEU A 7 10.72 42.44 13.55
N MET A 8 10.07 41.32 13.27
CA MET A 8 10.64 40.03 12.89
C MET A 8 11.51 40.19 11.65
N LEU A 9 12.76 39.73 11.71
CA LEU A 9 13.56 39.46 10.52
C LEU A 9 14.37 38.18 10.73
N TRP A 10 14.10 37.21 9.85
CA TRP A 10 14.97 36.18 9.26
C TRP A 10 16.14 35.59 10.07
N ALA A 11 16.02 34.31 10.43
CA ALA A 11 17.18 33.44 10.56
C ALA A 11 17.27 32.55 9.32
N THR A 12 18.42 32.58 8.69
CA THR A 12 18.80 31.97 7.42
C THR A 12 19.31 30.53 7.57
N ALA A 13 19.21 29.80 6.45
CA ALA A 13 20.07 28.71 5.99
C ALA A 13 20.08 27.38 6.76
N ILE A 14 19.47 26.36 6.14
CA ILE A 14 19.95 24.97 6.22
C ILE A 14 20.62 24.68 4.89
N SER A 15 21.93 24.46 4.93
CA SER A 15 22.76 23.95 3.84
C SER A 15 23.53 22.75 4.38
N ILE A 16 23.12 21.55 3.96
CA ILE A 16 23.84 20.28 4.04
C ILE A 16 23.51 19.61 2.70
N SER A 17 24.27 19.86 1.63
CA SER A 17 25.59 19.30 1.29
C SER A 17 25.56 17.77 1.24
N ASP A 18 25.44 17.26 0.01
CA ASP A 18 25.73 15.89 -0.43
C ASP A 18 26.91 15.24 0.30
N GLU A 19 26.74 13.98 0.72
CA GLU A 19 27.86 13.06 0.98
C GLU A 19 27.77 11.89 -0.01
N PRO A 20 28.90 11.46 -0.63
CA PRO A 20 28.90 10.60 -1.80
C PRO A 20 28.95 9.11 -1.46
N GLU A 21 28.61 8.32 -2.48
CA GLU A 21 28.61 6.87 -2.58
C GLU A 21 30.02 6.27 -2.34
N GLU A 22 30.08 5.20 -1.55
CA GLU A 22 31.22 4.28 -1.53
C GLU A 22 30.79 2.95 -2.15
N ASP A 23 31.29 2.71 -3.36
CA ASP A 23 31.17 1.48 -4.14
C ASP A 23 31.90 0.32 -3.44
N MET A 24 31.19 -0.75 -3.08
CA MET A 24 31.79 -2.05 -2.73
C MET A 24 31.73 -2.99 -3.94
N ASP A 25 32.90 -3.19 -4.53
CA ASP A 25 33.20 -4.17 -5.58
C ASP A 25 33.55 -5.51 -4.91
N ASP A 26 32.66 -6.50 -4.99
CA ASP A 26 32.95 -7.89 -4.62
C ASP A 26 32.86 -8.79 -5.87
N GLY A 27 33.97 -8.87 -6.59
CA GLY A 27 34.23 -9.92 -7.56
C GLY A 27 34.88 -11.13 -6.89
N ASP A 28 34.26 -12.31 -7.06
CA ASP A 28 34.90 -13.61 -7.35
C ASP A 28 33.79 -14.67 -7.53
N ARG A 29 33.53 -15.14 -8.76
CA ARG A 29 34.10 -16.36 -9.36
C ARG A 29 34.00 -17.58 -8.43
N ASP A 30 33.15 -18.56 -8.79
CA ASP A 30 33.69 -19.86 -9.21
C ASP A 30 32.69 -20.92 -9.74
N VAL A 31 33.16 -21.56 -10.82
CA VAL A 31 32.88 -22.88 -11.43
C VAL A 31 31.46 -23.43 -11.60
N GLY A 32 30.98 -23.34 -12.85
CA GLY A 32 29.99 -24.27 -13.39
C GLY A 32 30.59 -25.68 -13.58
N ALA A 33 30.23 -26.61 -12.70
CA ALA A 33 30.45 -28.03 -12.91
C ALA A 33 29.26 -28.64 -13.68
N THR A 34 29.40 -28.77 -15.00
CA THR A 34 28.53 -29.64 -15.80
C THR A 34 28.93 -31.10 -15.57
N LEU A 35 28.23 -31.81 -14.69
CA LEU A 35 28.29 -33.27 -14.60
C LEU A 35 27.09 -33.86 -15.35
N SER A 36 27.16 -33.82 -16.68
CA SER A 36 26.40 -34.75 -17.52
C SER A 36 27.15 -36.08 -17.51
N GLY A 37 26.66 -37.04 -16.73
CA GLY A 37 27.20 -38.39 -16.75
C GLY A 37 26.74 -39.23 -15.58
N LEU A 38 25.62 -39.95 -15.76
CA LEU A 38 25.45 -41.39 -15.51
C LEU A 38 23.97 -41.71 -15.31
N LEU A 39 23.35 -42.23 -16.37
CA LEU A 39 22.18 -43.08 -16.27
C LEU A 39 22.63 -44.45 -15.73
N GLY A 40 21.99 -44.89 -14.65
CA GLY A 40 22.09 -46.24 -14.12
C GLY A 40 20.93 -46.52 -13.16
N LEU A 41 19.90 -47.21 -13.66
CA LEU A 41 18.67 -47.60 -12.95
C LEU A 41 18.91 -48.69 -11.88
N SER A 42 18.21 -48.60 -10.73
CA SER A 42 17.45 -49.74 -10.17
C SER A 42 16.60 -49.36 -8.93
N GLU A 43 15.28 -49.50 -9.11
CA GLU A 43 14.23 -50.02 -8.23
C GLU A 43 13.96 -49.50 -6.78
N ALA A 44 12.69 -49.11 -6.64
CA ALA A 44 11.74 -49.40 -5.54
C ALA A 44 12.02 -48.91 -4.11
N GLY A 45 11.12 -48.02 -3.67
CA GLY A 45 10.57 -48.07 -2.31
C GLY A 45 11.32 -47.25 -1.26
N GLY A 46 10.96 -45.97 -1.13
CA GLY A 46 11.38 -45.16 0.01
C GLY A 46 10.92 -43.73 -0.14
N SER A 47 9.88 -43.36 0.60
CA SER A 47 9.47 -41.97 0.79
C SER A 47 10.59 -41.24 1.54
N GLY A 48 11.53 -40.69 0.79
CA GLY A 48 12.61 -39.84 1.28
C GLY A 48 12.30 -38.40 0.94
N VAL A 49 11.28 -37.82 1.57
CA VAL A 49 11.19 -36.36 1.64
C VAL A 49 12.45 -35.93 2.39
N SER A 50 13.39 -35.31 1.67
CA SER A 50 14.56 -34.69 2.29
C SER A 50 14.07 -33.81 3.43
N ALA A 51 14.36 -34.21 4.66
CA ALA A 51 13.99 -33.51 5.89
C ALA A 51 14.80 -32.22 6.09
N ASN A 52 15.17 -31.55 4.99
CA ASN A 52 15.75 -30.22 4.95
C ASN A 52 14.74 -29.17 4.42
N GLN A 53 13.47 -29.55 4.21
CA GLN A 53 12.38 -28.60 3.94
C GLN A 53 11.66 -28.10 5.20
N LEU A 54 12.27 -28.25 6.37
CA LEU A 54 11.68 -27.81 7.61
C LEU A 54 12.36 -26.52 8.07
N LEU A 55 12.00 -25.39 7.44
CA LEU A 55 12.06 -24.01 8.00
C LEU A 55 11.58 -22.93 6.99
N THR A 56 10.65 -23.21 6.07
CA THR A 56 9.92 -22.15 5.33
C THR A 56 8.55 -21.84 5.95
N HIS A 57 8.37 -22.12 7.25
CA HIS A 57 7.08 -22.06 7.98
C HIS A 57 6.57 -20.62 8.24
N GLU A 58 6.76 -19.72 7.30
CA GLU A 58 5.81 -18.67 7.00
C GLU A 58 6.19 -18.19 5.60
N VAL A 59 5.44 -18.65 4.59
CA VAL A 59 5.42 -17.94 3.32
C VAL A 59 5.02 -16.52 3.69
N ILE A 60 5.96 -15.58 3.69
CA ILE A 60 5.67 -14.20 4.07
C ILE A 60 4.71 -13.70 2.99
N LYS A 61 3.42 -13.61 3.34
CA LYS A 61 2.36 -13.30 2.38
C LYS A 61 2.40 -11.81 2.08
N GLY A 62 2.31 -11.48 0.79
CA GLY A 62 2.08 -10.10 0.35
C GLY A 62 0.74 -9.56 0.88
N PRO A 63 0.49 -8.25 0.70
CA PRO A 63 -0.75 -7.65 1.18
C PRO A 63 -1.95 -8.28 0.47
N VAL A 64 -3.01 -8.55 1.23
CA VAL A 64 -4.26 -9.12 0.70
C VAL A 64 -5.40 -8.18 1.06
N LEU A 65 -6.24 -7.86 0.07
CA LEU A 65 -7.43 -7.05 0.30
C LEU A 65 -8.51 -7.92 0.96
N VAL A 66 -8.93 -7.49 2.15
CA VAL A 66 -10.03 -8.10 2.91
C VAL A 66 -11.35 -7.46 2.52
N GLU A 67 -11.34 -6.13 2.39
CA GLU A 67 -12.48 -5.34 1.95
C GLU A 67 -12.05 -4.37 0.86
N GLU A 68 -12.65 -4.49 -0.32
CA GLU A 68 -12.42 -3.58 -1.43
C GLU A 68 -13.42 -2.41 -1.41
N PRO A 69 -13.00 -1.20 -1.82
CA PRO A 69 -13.88 -0.05 -1.88
C PRO A 69 -15.05 -0.27 -2.82
N GLN A 70 -16.21 0.25 -2.42
CA GLN A 70 -17.45 0.14 -3.16
C GLN A 70 -17.83 1.42 -3.89
N ASP A 71 -18.56 1.27 -5.00
CA ASP A 71 -19.13 2.39 -5.74
C ASP A 71 -20.18 3.08 -4.87
N LEU A 72 -20.20 4.41 -4.86
CA LEU A 72 -21.11 5.16 -3.99
C LEU A 72 -21.53 6.49 -4.58
N ILE A 73 -22.71 6.96 -4.15
CA ILE A 73 -23.28 8.23 -4.56
C ILE A 73 -23.23 9.20 -3.38
N VAL A 74 -22.64 10.37 -3.59
CA VAL A 74 -22.53 11.43 -2.59
C VAL A 74 -23.69 12.41 -2.74
N SER A 75 -24.48 12.56 -1.69
CA SER A 75 -25.60 13.50 -1.68
C SER A 75 -25.12 14.96 -1.52
N LYS A 76 -25.83 15.90 -2.13
CA LYS A 76 -25.49 17.33 -2.01
C LYS A 76 -25.73 17.79 -0.57
N GLY A 77 -24.65 17.91 0.21
CA GLY A 77 -24.67 18.41 1.58
C GLY A 77 -24.22 17.41 2.65
N ARG A 78 -23.96 16.15 2.30
CA ARG A 78 -23.36 15.16 3.22
C ARG A 78 -22.12 14.54 2.58
N SER A 79 -21.08 14.33 3.37
CA SER A 79 -19.95 13.51 2.96
C SER A 79 -20.35 12.03 2.95
N SER A 80 -19.69 11.24 2.12
CA SER A 80 -19.82 9.78 2.13
C SER A 80 -18.51 9.12 2.49
N ARG A 81 -18.59 7.94 3.09
CA ARG A 81 -17.44 7.16 3.57
C ARG A 81 -17.03 6.14 2.50
N LEU A 82 -15.77 6.19 2.08
CA LEU A 82 -15.10 5.18 1.27
C LEU A 82 -14.19 4.36 2.18
N GLN A 83 -14.26 3.03 2.10
CA GLN A 83 -13.58 2.12 3.02
C GLN A 83 -12.78 1.07 2.24
N CYS A 84 -11.64 0.67 2.81
CA CYS A 84 -10.80 -0.39 2.29
C CYS A 84 -10.05 -1.04 3.45
N GLN A 85 -9.93 -2.36 3.45
CA GLN A 85 -9.20 -3.11 4.46
C GLN A 85 -8.23 -4.06 3.80
N ALA A 86 -7.00 -4.10 4.30
CA ALA A 86 -5.99 -5.04 3.86
C ALA A 86 -5.30 -5.74 5.04
N SER A 87 -5.07 -7.05 4.88
CA SER A 87 -4.24 -7.85 5.76
C SER A 87 -2.81 -7.93 5.21
N HIS A 88 -1.85 -8.24 6.07
CA HIS A 88 -0.42 -8.36 5.69
C HIS A 88 0.15 -7.11 4.99
N ALA A 89 -0.48 -5.95 5.20
CA ALA A 89 -0.07 -4.66 4.65
C ALA A 89 0.60 -3.81 5.73
N LEU A 90 1.64 -3.06 5.36
CA LEU A 90 2.25 -2.01 6.18
C LEU A 90 1.56 -0.66 5.98
N SER A 91 0.97 -0.43 4.82
CA SER A 91 0.26 0.81 4.50
C SER A 91 -0.91 0.55 3.56
N VAL A 92 -1.99 1.31 3.74
CA VAL A 92 -3.17 1.32 2.87
C VAL A 92 -3.52 2.78 2.60
N HIS A 93 -3.68 3.12 1.32
CA HIS A 93 -4.06 4.47 0.89
C HIS A 93 -4.93 4.45 -0.35
N PHE A 94 -5.69 5.53 -0.55
CA PHE A 94 -6.52 5.72 -1.73
C PHE A 94 -5.83 6.61 -2.76
N ARG A 95 -5.97 6.25 -4.03
CA ARG A 95 -5.70 7.13 -5.16
C ARG A 95 -6.96 7.32 -5.97
N CYS A 96 -7.37 8.56 -6.18
CA CYS A 96 -8.56 8.90 -6.94
C CYS A 96 -8.21 9.87 -8.07
N ASN A 97 -8.57 9.54 -9.31
CA ASN A 97 -8.23 10.32 -10.51
C ASN A 97 -6.73 10.72 -10.58
N GLY A 98 -5.83 9.85 -10.08
CA GLY A 98 -4.39 10.10 -10.04
C GLY A 98 -3.87 10.84 -8.79
N HIS A 99 -4.75 11.35 -7.92
CA HIS A 99 -4.37 12.06 -6.70
C HIS A 99 -4.53 11.20 -5.44
N SER A 100 -3.64 11.38 -4.46
CA SER A 100 -3.80 10.74 -3.15
C SER A 100 -4.99 11.35 -2.40
N LEU A 101 -5.89 10.51 -1.89
CA LEU A 101 -7.01 10.94 -1.08
C LEU A 101 -6.68 10.73 0.40
N THR A 102 -6.83 11.79 1.20
CA THR A 102 -6.62 11.73 2.65
C THR A 102 -7.60 10.75 3.30
N SER A 103 -7.05 9.75 3.98
CA SER A 103 -7.80 8.76 4.75
C SER A 103 -7.31 8.71 6.19
N LYS A 104 -8.20 8.35 7.11
CA LYS A 104 -7.85 7.89 8.45
C LYS A 104 -7.54 6.41 8.37
N THR A 105 -6.46 5.98 9.01
CA THR A 105 -6.01 4.59 8.97
C THR A 105 -6.01 4.03 10.38
N VAL A 106 -6.58 2.85 10.57
CA VAL A 106 -6.61 2.13 11.84
C VAL A 106 -5.94 0.79 11.65
N ASP A 107 -4.98 0.50 12.54
CA ASP A 107 -4.23 -0.76 12.56
C ASP A 107 -4.71 -1.59 13.75
N PHE A 108 -5.06 -2.85 13.48
CA PHE A 108 -5.56 -3.77 14.48
C PHE A 108 -5.21 -5.22 14.12
N VAL A 109 -5.20 -6.08 15.14
CA VAL A 109 -5.04 -7.52 14.95
C VAL A 109 -6.40 -8.17 15.15
N ASP A 110 -6.82 -9.00 14.21
CA ASP A 110 -8.05 -9.78 14.35
C ASP A 110 -7.85 -10.84 15.46
N PRO A 111 -8.66 -10.82 16.54
CA PRO A 111 -8.48 -11.73 17.67
C PRO A 111 -8.75 -13.20 17.32
N MET A 112 -9.52 -13.48 16.25
CA MET A 112 -9.81 -14.85 15.83
C MET A 112 -8.68 -15.46 15.02
N THR A 113 -7.97 -14.66 14.22
CA THR A 113 -6.96 -15.14 13.27
C THR A 113 -5.53 -14.77 13.65
N GLY A 114 -5.34 -13.80 14.55
CA GLY A 114 -4.02 -13.22 14.88
C GLY A 114 -3.41 -12.41 13.73
N VAL A 115 -4.14 -12.18 12.64
CA VAL A 115 -3.64 -11.47 11.46
C VAL A 115 -3.78 -9.97 11.66
N ARG A 116 -2.69 -9.25 11.39
CA ARG A 116 -2.67 -7.78 11.39
C ARG A 116 -3.39 -7.23 10.15
N ASN A 117 -4.34 -6.35 10.39
CA ASN A 117 -5.18 -5.68 9.42
C ASN A 117 -5.04 -4.17 9.53
N ILE A 118 -5.07 -3.50 8.38
CA ILE A 118 -5.14 -2.06 8.28
C ILE A 118 -6.45 -1.70 7.57
N GLU A 119 -7.30 -0.92 8.24
CA GLU A 119 -8.49 -0.30 7.65
C GLU A 119 -8.19 1.17 7.30
N ALA A 120 -8.44 1.55 6.05
CA ALA A 120 -8.38 2.93 5.59
C ALA A 120 -9.79 3.45 5.29
N VAL A 121 -10.11 4.61 5.85
CA VAL A 121 -11.41 5.26 5.75
C VAL A 121 -11.22 6.68 5.23
N ALA A 122 -11.80 6.99 4.08
CA ALA A 122 -11.77 8.33 3.49
C ALA A 122 -13.17 8.97 3.45
N GLU A 123 -13.25 10.25 3.80
CA GLU A 123 -14.48 11.02 3.72
C GLU A 123 -14.51 11.85 2.42
N VAL A 124 -15.33 11.42 1.47
CA VAL A 124 -15.50 12.12 0.20
C VAL A 124 -16.57 13.19 0.36
N HIS A 125 -16.15 14.44 0.21
CA HIS A 125 -17.01 15.60 0.33
C HIS A 125 -17.58 16.00 -1.04
N PRO A 126 -18.83 16.49 -1.12
CA PRO A 126 -19.46 16.93 -2.38
C PRO A 126 -18.62 17.95 -3.16
N HIS A 127 -17.91 18.84 -2.45
CA HIS A 127 -17.06 19.87 -3.05
C HIS A 127 -15.87 19.30 -3.82
N ARG A 128 -15.37 18.11 -3.46
CA ARG A 128 -14.31 17.43 -4.23
C ARG A 128 -14.84 17.03 -5.61
N LEU A 129 -15.99 16.36 -5.64
CA LEU A 129 -16.62 15.90 -6.88
C LEU A 129 -17.03 17.05 -7.80
N LEU A 130 -17.40 18.21 -7.25
CA LEU A 130 -17.71 19.39 -8.05
C LEU A 130 -16.53 19.90 -8.89
N LYS A 131 -15.28 19.60 -8.49
CA LYS A 131 -14.08 19.97 -9.24
C LYS A 131 -13.73 18.97 -10.35
N GLU A 132 -14.27 17.77 -10.27
CA GLU A 132 -13.97 16.69 -11.20
C GLU A 132 -14.83 16.78 -12.47
N VAL A 133 -14.25 16.36 -13.58
CA VAL A 133 -14.96 16.26 -14.87
C VAL A 133 -16.10 15.24 -14.73
N GLY A 134 -17.31 15.64 -15.10
CA GLY A 134 -18.50 14.78 -15.00
C GLY A 134 -19.02 14.59 -13.57
N ARG A 135 -18.42 15.22 -12.55
CA ARG A 135 -18.77 15.07 -11.13
C ARG A 135 -18.64 13.62 -10.63
N VAL A 136 -17.67 12.91 -11.20
CA VAL A 136 -17.34 11.53 -10.91
C VAL A 136 -15.85 11.44 -10.63
N MET A 137 -15.48 10.65 -9.63
CA MET A 137 -14.10 10.27 -9.37
C MET A 137 -13.99 8.75 -9.28
N GLN A 138 -12.91 8.22 -9.86
CA GLN A 138 -12.57 6.81 -9.81
C GLN A 138 -11.46 6.61 -8.80
N CYS A 139 -11.72 5.82 -7.77
CA CYS A 139 -10.79 5.57 -6.68
C CYS A 139 -10.29 4.13 -6.71
N VAL A 140 -9.00 3.95 -6.43
CA VAL A 140 -8.35 2.66 -6.23
C VAL A 140 -7.69 2.66 -4.86
N CYS A 141 -7.89 1.58 -4.12
CA CYS A 141 -7.16 1.34 -2.88
C CYS A 141 -5.85 0.62 -3.19
N HIS A 142 -4.75 1.10 -2.62
CA HIS A 142 -3.44 0.50 -2.75
C HIS A 142 -2.96 0.04 -1.38
N ALA A 143 -2.62 -1.24 -1.26
CA ALA A 143 -2.02 -1.82 -0.07
C ALA A 143 -0.58 -2.27 -0.37
N TRP A 144 0.34 -1.96 0.54
CA TRP A 144 1.78 -2.16 0.37
C TRP A 144 2.36 -2.91 1.56
N SER A 145 3.32 -3.80 1.29
CA SER A 145 4.20 -4.42 2.28
C SER A 145 5.63 -4.50 1.71
N SER A 146 6.59 -4.98 2.50
CA SER A 146 7.96 -5.25 2.01
C SER A 146 8.01 -6.33 0.92
N ILE A 147 7.00 -7.20 0.84
CA ILE A 147 6.96 -8.32 -0.10
C ILE A 147 6.30 -7.91 -1.42
N GLY A 148 5.43 -6.89 -1.41
CA GLY A 148 4.76 -6.46 -2.62
C GLY A 148 3.66 -5.43 -2.39
N LYS A 149 2.87 -5.24 -3.45
CA LYS A 149 1.76 -4.29 -3.50
C LYS A 149 0.56 -4.93 -4.19
N VAL A 150 -0.63 -4.59 -3.73
CA VAL A 150 -1.90 -5.00 -4.35
C VAL A 150 -2.79 -3.77 -4.55
N GLN A 151 -3.61 -3.82 -5.58
CA GLN A 151 -4.58 -2.78 -5.94
C GLN A 151 -5.97 -3.37 -5.92
N SER A 152 -6.94 -2.60 -5.44
CA SER A 152 -8.33 -3.02 -5.45
C SER A 152 -8.97 -2.85 -6.83
N ARG A 153 -10.20 -3.33 -6.95
CA ARG A 153 -11.14 -2.84 -7.97
C ARG A 153 -11.25 -1.32 -7.94
N ILE A 154 -11.60 -0.75 -9.09
CA ILE A 154 -11.93 0.68 -9.21
C ILE A 154 -13.31 0.91 -8.60
N ALA A 155 -13.40 1.84 -7.67
CA ALA A 155 -14.64 2.30 -7.08
C ALA A 155 -15.06 3.64 -7.71
N THR A 156 -16.27 3.68 -8.27
CA THR A 156 -16.81 4.91 -8.87
C THR A 156 -17.59 5.71 -7.82
N VAL A 157 -17.16 6.94 -7.57
CA VAL A 157 -17.81 7.86 -6.64
C VAL A 157 -18.42 9.02 -7.41
N ALA A 158 -19.74 9.15 -7.38
CA ALA A 158 -20.48 10.13 -8.17
C ALA A 158 -21.29 11.08 -7.30
N LEU A 159 -21.43 12.33 -7.72
CA LEU A 159 -22.34 13.27 -7.05
C LEU A 159 -23.78 12.98 -7.46
N ALA A 160 -24.68 12.88 -6.48
CA ALA A 160 -26.11 12.72 -6.72
C ALA A 160 -26.63 13.86 -7.61
N ARG A 161 -27.28 13.50 -8.71
CA ARG A 161 -28.13 14.44 -9.44
C ARG A 161 -29.45 14.53 -8.68
N MET A 162 -29.71 15.70 -8.12
CA MET A 162 -30.95 16.00 -7.42
C MET A 162 -32.05 16.12 -8.48
N TYR A 163 -32.81 15.07 -8.71
CA TYR A 163 -34.13 15.18 -9.34
C TYR A 163 -35.13 15.31 -8.19
N PHE A 164 -35.37 16.54 -7.73
CA PHE A 164 -36.59 16.83 -6.98
C PHE A 164 -37.72 16.81 -8.02
N LEU A 165 -38.57 15.78 -7.96
CA LEU A 165 -39.90 15.79 -8.55
C LEU A 165 -40.90 16.23 -7.48
#